data_AF-A0A6G0AEL3-F1
#
_entry.id   AF-A0A6G0AEL3-F1
#
_cell.length_a   1.000
_cell.length_b   1.000
_cell.length_c   1.000
_cell.angle_alpha   90.00
_cell.angle_beta   90.00
_cell.angle_gamma   90.00
#
_symmetry.space_group_name_H-M   'P 1'
#
loop_
_entity.id
_entity.type
_entity.pdbx_description
1 polymer ?
#
loop_
_entity_poly.entity_id
_entity_poly.type
_entity_poly.pdbx_seq_one_letter_code
_entity_poly.pdbx_strand_id
1 'polypeptide(L)'
;MKYKTYIHVSIQSFIFVVLAFFLLGCGKKTEQNKEAEDIAMLKEKIAKFVPTELDYDSSTLDEREKVVVEKLYLASKIMDEIFLEQVYSKNDEIKAQLLKENTEVSKLQLELFNIMFGPFDRLEHDAPFIDSLKKPLGANFYPEDMTKEEFENWIKANPGDEKPFTSEFTVIRRENGKLAAIPYSEYWKDKLTEASKLLKEAAEYADNPTLKKYLNSRADAFLSNDY
;
A
#
# COMPACT_ATOMS: atom_id res chain seq x y z
N MET A 1 28.22 47.26 75.97
CA MET A 1 26.93 46.58 75.74
C MET A 1 27.12 45.54 74.65
N LYS A 2 27.17 44.25 75.01
CA LYS A 2 27.41 43.14 74.07
C LYS A 2 26.31 42.09 74.22
N TYR A 3 25.70 41.81 73.07
CA TYR A 3 25.05 40.59 72.57
C TYR A 3 24.41 39.59 73.54
N LYS A 4 23.11 39.35 73.32
CA LYS A 4 22.53 38.01 73.43
C LYS A 4 21.49 37.75 72.32
N THR A 5 21.56 36.51 71.88
CA THR A 5 20.93 35.77 70.78
C THR A 5 19.44 35.51 71.00
N TYR A 6 18.64 35.43 69.92
CA TYR A 6 17.52 34.48 69.81
C TYR A 6 17.35 34.04 68.35
N ILE A 7 17.20 32.71 68.19
CA ILE A 7 16.96 31.97 66.95
C ILE A 7 15.45 31.90 66.73
N HIS A 8 14.97 32.24 65.53
CA HIS A 8 13.72 31.69 65.00
C HIS A 8 13.87 31.36 63.51
N VAL A 9 13.63 30.08 63.22
CA VAL A 9 13.71 29.43 61.91
C VAL A 9 12.48 29.85 61.10
N SER A 10 12.69 30.44 59.92
CA SER A 10 11.61 30.60 58.92
C SER A 10 11.68 29.44 57.93
N ILE A 11 10.69 28.55 58.04
CA ILE A 11 10.40 27.45 57.14
C ILE A 11 9.82 28.06 55.86
N GLN A 12 10.67 28.47 54.92
CA GLN A 12 10.17 29.10 53.68
C GLN A 12 10.92 28.73 52.39
N SER A 13 11.77 27.71 52.40
CA SER A 13 12.60 27.40 51.21
C SER A 13 12.64 25.93 50.79
N PHE A 14 11.69 25.09 51.19
CA PHE A 14 11.71 23.65 50.86
C PHE A 14 10.47 23.11 50.11
N ILE A 15 9.60 23.98 49.59
CA ILE A 15 8.35 23.58 48.88
C ILE A 15 8.31 24.16 47.47
N PHE A 16 9.37 24.01 46.68
CA PHE A 16 9.34 24.42 45.26
C PHE A 16 10.07 23.48 44.28
N VAL A 17 10.46 22.27 44.70
CA VAL A 17 11.17 21.31 43.83
C VAL A 17 10.39 19.99 43.59
N VAL A 18 9.26 19.75 44.26
CA VAL A 18 8.53 18.46 44.13
C VAL A 18 7.41 18.49 43.06
N LEU A 19 7.01 19.64 42.54
CA LEU A 19 5.90 19.71 41.57
C LEU A 19 6.28 19.49 40.09
N ALA A 20 7.55 19.32 39.75
CA ALA A 20 7.99 19.12 38.36
C ALA A 20 8.03 17.64 37.92
N PHE A 21 7.86 16.67 38.84
CA PHE A 21 7.99 15.24 38.53
C PHE A 21 6.68 14.51 38.19
N PHE A 22 5.51 15.15 38.30
CA PHE A 22 4.22 14.49 38.02
C PHE A 22 3.75 14.58 36.55
N LEU A 23 4.38 15.40 35.70
CA LEU A 23 3.96 15.56 34.31
C LEU A 23 4.57 14.52 33.35
N LEU A 24 5.62 13.79 33.75
CA LEU A 24 6.25 12.74 32.92
C LEU A 24 5.57 11.36 33.03
N GLY A 25 4.70 11.15 34.03
CA GLY A 25 4.09 9.84 34.31
C GLY A 25 2.76 9.58 33.58
N CYS A 26 2.01 10.62 33.21
CA CYS A 26 0.70 10.46 32.58
C CYS A 26 0.77 10.09 31.09
N GLY A 27 1.76 10.61 30.33
CA GLY A 27 1.87 10.35 28.88
C GLY A 27 2.11 8.87 28.54
N LYS A 28 3.02 8.20 29.26
CA LYS A 28 3.34 6.78 29.04
C LYS A 28 2.15 5.84 29.26
N LYS A 29 1.28 6.15 30.23
CA LYS A 29 0.10 5.32 30.53
C LYS A 29 -0.98 5.45 29.45
N THR A 30 -1.11 6.61 28.84
CA THR A 30 -2.05 6.85 27.73
C THR A 30 -1.58 6.19 26.43
N GLU A 31 -0.28 6.27 26.11
CA GLU A 31 0.29 5.60 24.92
C GLU A 31 0.19 4.07 25.00
N GLN A 32 0.52 3.48 26.16
CA GLN A 32 0.40 2.02 26.37
C GLN A 32 -1.04 1.51 26.25
N ASN A 33 -2.02 2.28 26.72
CA ASN A 33 -3.43 1.91 26.60
C ASN A 33 -3.89 1.94 25.13
N LYS A 34 -3.48 2.96 24.36
CA LYS A 34 -3.81 3.05 22.94
C LYS A 34 -3.17 1.92 22.13
N GLU A 35 -1.91 1.62 22.39
CA GLU A 35 -1.20 0.51 21.70
C GLU A 35 -1.90 -0.83 21.92
N ALA A 36 -2.35 -1.12 23.15
CA ALA A 36 -3.08 -2.33 23.47
C ALA A 36 -4.45 -2.41 22.75
N GLU A 37 -5.16 -1.29 22.65
CA GLU A 37 -6.42 -1.19 21.89
C GLU A 37 -6.19 -1.43 20.38
N ASP A 38 -5.14 -0.82 19.81
CA ASP A 38 -4.78 -1.00 18.40
C ASP A 38 -4.42 -2.47 18.09
N ILE A 39 -3.63 -3.12 18.95
CA ILE A 39 -3.29 -4.55 18.83
C ILE A 39 -4.54 -5.43 18.85
N ALA A 40 -5.46 -5.18 19.79
CA ALA A 40 -6.68 -5.96 19.92
C ALA A 40 -7.56 -5.82 18.66
N MET A 41 -7.74 -4.60 18.18
CA MET A 41 -8.49 -4.29 16.96
C MET A 41 -7.87 -4.95 15.72
N LEU A 42 -6.55 -4.87 15.54
CA LEU A 42 -5.87 -5.47 14.38
C LEU A 42 -6.00 -7.00 14.40
N LYS A 43 -5.83 -7.64 15.56
CA LYS A 43 -6.01 -9.09 15.70
C LYS A 43 -7.43 -9.53 15.37
N GLU A 44 -8.44 -8.78 15.80
CA GLU A 44 -9.85 -9.06 15.47
C GLU A 44 -10.09 -8.97 13.96
N LYS A 45 -9.56 -7.93 13.29
CA LYS A 45 -9.69 -7.76 11.84
C LYS A 45 -8.99 -8.89 11.06
N ILE A 46 -7.76 -9.23 11.45
CA ILE A 46 -6.98 -10.31 10.82
C ILE A 46 -7.69 -11.66 11.00
N ALA A 47 -8.27 -11.93 12.17
CA ALA A 47 -8.96 -13.18 12.45
C ALA A 47 -10.18 -13.45 11.54
N LYS A 48 -10.70 -12.44 10.84
CA LYS A 48 -11.73 -12.60 9.80
C LYS A 48 -11.21 -13.37 8.57
N PHE A 49 -9.90 -13.44 8.37
CA PHE A 49 -9.24 -14.13 7.26
C PHE A 49 -8.59 -15.42 7.78
N VAL A 50 -9.30 -16.53 7.66
CA VAL A 50 -8.80 -17.84 8.12
C VAL A 50 -7.68 -18.32 7.18
N PRO A 51 -6.43 -18.46 7.66
CA PRO A 51 -5.34 -18.97 6.84
C PRO A 51 -5.67 -20.38 6.36
N THR A 52 -5.67 -20.56 5.05
CA THR A 52 -5.93 -21.84 4.40
C THR A 52 -4.80 -22.13 3.44
N GLU A 53 -4.19 -23.31 3.56
CA GLU A 53 -3.15 -23.74 2.64
C GLU A 53 -3.78 -24.04 1.27
N LEU A 54 -3.28 -23.38 0.23
CA LEU A 54 -3.63 -23.66 -1.15
C LEU A 54 -2.52 -24.50 -1.75
N ASP A 55 -2.82 -25.77 -2.02
CA ASP A 55 -1.89 -26.72 -2.62
C ASP A 55 -2.36 -27.16 -4.02
N TYR A 56 -1.46 -27.73 -4.80
CA TYR A 56 -1.76 -28.32 -6.10
C TYR A 56 -0.95 -29.60 -6.31
N ASP A 57 -1.53 -30.56 -7.03
CA ASP A 57 -0.84 -31.81 -7.35
C ASP A 57 0.23 -31.59 -8.43
N SER A 58 1.46 -31.33 -7.99
CA SER A 58 2.61 -31.12 -8.88
C SER A 58 2.99 -32.36 -9.71
N SER A 59 2.48 -33.56 -9.39
CA SER A 59 2.71 -34.77 -10.20
C SER A 59 1.95 -34.76 -11.52
N THR A 60 0.98 -33.86 -11.67
CA THR A 60 0.24 -33.64 -12.92
C THR A 60 1.03 -32.86 -13.97
N LEU A 61 2.18 -32.30 -13.60
CA LEU A 61 3.02 -31.47 -14.47
C LEU A 61 4.33 -32.17 -14.83
N ASP A 62 4.71 -32.10 -16.10
CA ASP A 62 6.06 -32.49 -16.51
C ASP A 62 7.12 -31.42 -16.16
N GLU A 63 8.39 -31.72 -16.39
CA GLU A 63 9.51 -30.81 -16.06
C GLU A 63 9.47 -29.49 -16.84
N ARG A 64 8.88 -29.45 -18.04
CA ARG A 64 8.74 -28.22 -18.84
C ARG A 64 7.56 -27.40 -18.33
N GLU A 65 6.44 -28.05 -18.02
CA GLU A 65 5.27 -27.41 -17.44
C GLU A 65 5.54 -26.79 -16.07
N LYS A 66 6.40 -27.43 -15.25
CA LYS A 66 6.88 -26.82 -14.00
C LYS A 66 7.60 -25.50 -14.24
N VAL A 67 8.44 -25.41 -15.27
CA VAL A 67 9.10 -24.14 -15.65
C VAL A 67 8.07 -23.12 -16.11
N VAL A 68 7.05 -23.52 -16.89
CA VAL A 68 5.96 -22.62 -17.28
C VAL A 68 5.27 -22.03 -16.04
N VAL A 69 4.89 -22.88 -15.08
CA VAL A 69 4.22 -22.44 -13.84
C VAL A 69 5.12 -21.53 -13.02
N GLU A 70 6.40 -21.84 -12.87
CA GLU A 70 7.37 -20.98 -12.16
C GLU A 70 7.42 -19.58 -12.79
N LYS A 71 7.53 -19.50 -14.12
CA LYS A 71 7.60 -18.21 -14.84
C LYS A 71 6.29 -17.42 -14.74
N LEU A 72 5.14 -18.10 -14.82
CA LEU A 72 3.82 -17.50 -14.59
C LEU A 72 3.69 -16.97 -13.17
N TYR A 73 4.16 -17.73 -12.17
CA TYR A 73 4.19 -17.30 -10.79
C TYR A 73 5.03 -16.03 -10.63
N LEU A 74 6.26 -16.00 -11.16
CA LEU A 74 7.12 -14.82 -11.10
C LEU A 74 6.47 -13.60 -11.78
N ALA A 75 5.82 -13.79 -12.94
CA ALA A 75 5.09 -12.70 -13.61
C ALA A 75 3.89 -12.21 -12.76
N SER A 76 3.19 -13.12 -12.07
CA SER A 76 2.09 -12.77 -11.16
C SER A 76 2.56 -11.97 -9.93
N LYS A 77 3.78 -12.23 -9.42
CA LYS A 77 4.36 -11.43 -8.34
C LYS A 77 4.55 -9.97 -8.74
N ILE A 78 4.85 -9.68 -10.00
CA ILE A 78 4.91 -8.32 -10.51
C ILE A 78 3.51 -7.67 -10.55
N MET A 79 2.46 -8.46 -10.78
CA MET A 79 1.08 -7.95 -10.73
C MET A 79 0.70 -7.51 -9.31
N ASP A 80 1.20 -8.20 -8.27
CA ASP A 80 1.03 -7.77 -6.87
C ASP A 80 1.61 -6.36 -6.67
N GLU A 81 2.80 -6.08 -7.24
CA GLU A 81 3.45 -4.77 -7.14
C GLU A 81 2.65 -3.68 -7.88
N ILE A 82 2.25 -3.95 -9.12
CA ILE A 82 1.44 -2.99 -9.90
C ILE A 82 0.11 -2.71 -9.20
N PHE A 83 -0.58 -3.74 -8.72
CA PHE A 83 -1.87 -3.56 -8.06
C PHE A 83 -1.72 -2.81 -6.73
N LEU A 84 -0.64 -3.05 -5.98
CA LEU A 84 -0.34 -2.30 -4.77
C LEU A 84 -0.21 -0.80 -5.06
N GLU A 85 0.51 -0.42 -6.12
CA GLU A 85 0.62 0.98 -6.56
C GLU A 85 -0.71 1.55 -7.05
N GLN A 86 -1.53 0.76 -7.75
CA GLN A 86 -2.84 1.17 -8.25
C GLN A 86 -3.81 1.51 -7.11
N VAL A 87 -3.74 0.77 -6.00
CA VAL A 87 -4.63 0.99 -4.84
C VAL A 87 -4.36 2.34 -4.17
N TYR A 88 -3.09 2.70 -3.94
CA TYR A 88 -2.75 3.97 -3.31
C TYR A 88 -1.31 4.39 -3.55
N SER A 89 -1.11 5.67 -3.85
CA SER A 89 0.20 6.26 -4.19
C SER A 89 1.24 6.16 -3.06
N LYS A 90 0.81 6.02 -1.80
CA LYS A 90 1.71 5.94 -0.64
C LYS A 90 1.95 4.51 -0.15
N ASN A 91 1.40 3.51 -0.83
CA ASN A 91 1.50 2.13 -0.34
C ASN A 91 2.94 1.64 -0.20
N ASP A 92 3.84 1.98 -1.13
CA ASP A 92 5.25 1.58 -1.04
C ASP A 92 5.96 2.25 0.13
N GLU A 93 5.70 3.54 0.37
CA GLU A 93 6.23 4.28 1.53
C GLU A 93 5.74 3.68 2.85
N ILE A 94 4.43 3.44 2.97
CA ILE A 94 3.81 2.85 4.16
C ILE A 94 4.39 1.46 4.42
N LYS A 95 4.46 0.60 3.39
CA LYS A 95 5.00 -0.76 3.53
C LYS A 95 6.47 -0.73 3.99
N ALA A 96 7.28 0.16 3.42
CA ALA A 96 8.67 0.33 3.82
C ALA A 96 8.80 0.81 5.27
N GLN A 97 7.93 1.70 5.72
CA GLN A 97 7.90 2.17 7.10
C GLN A 97 7.53 1.04 8.07
N LEU A 98 6.48 0.27 7.79
CA LEU A 98 6.05 -0.85 8.64
C LEU A 98 7.15 -1.91 8.81
N LEU A 99 7.85 -2.23 7.71
CA LEU A 99 9.01 -3.14 7.74
C LEU A 99 10.16 -2.61 8.60
N LYS A 100 10.37 -1.29 8.61
CA LYS A 100 11.45 -0.63 9.35
C LYS A 100 11.16 -0.55 10.86
N GLU A 101 9.92 -0.27 11.25
CA GLU A 101 9.53 -0.09 12.66
C GLU A 101 9.62 -1.39 13.47
N ASN A 102 9.16 -2.51 12.90
CA ASN A 102 9.31 -3.86 13.45
C ASN A 102 8.82 -4.05 14.91
N THR A 103 7.86 -3.23 15.35
CA THR A 103 7.09 -3.38 16.59
C THR A 103 5.95 -4.40 16.41
N GLU A 104 5.34 -4.87 17.50
CA GLU A 104 4.18 -5.76 17.44
C GLU A 104 3.02 -5.14 16.63
N VAL A 105 2.71 -3.86 16.87
CA VAL A 105 1.69 -3.12 16.10
C VAL A 105 2.04 -3.09 14.62
N SER A 106 3.27 -2.69 14.26
CA SER A 106 3.68 -2.57 12.86
C SER A 106 3.65 -3.92 12.12
N LYS A 107 3.91 -5.03 12.81
CA LYS A 107 3.80 -6.38 12.23
C LYS A 107 2.36 -6.76 11.93
N LEU A 108 1.43 -6.50 12.86
CA LEU A 108 0.00 -6.74 12.65
C LEU A 108 -0.56 -5.80 11.56
N GLN A 109 -0.14 -4.53 11.55
CA GLN A 109 -0.47 -3.60 10.48
C GLN A 109 0.06 -4.10 9.13
N LEU A 110 1.30 -4.59 9.06
CA LEU A 110 1.87 -5.14 7.84
C LEU A 110 1.13 -6.40 7.37
N GLU A 111 0.72 -7.28 8.28
CA GLU A 111 -0.07 -8.46 7.96
C GLU A 111 -1.41 -8.07 7.33
N LEU A 112 -2.18 -7.20 7.99
CA LEU A 112 -3.46 -6.72 7.46
C LEU A 112 -3.28 -5.90 6.18
N PHE A 113 -2.21 -5.08 6.09
CA PHE A 113 -1.84 -4.34 4.88
C PHE A 113 -1.60 -5.26 3.69
N ASN A 114 -0.89 -6.38 3.90
CA ASN A 114 -0.65 -7.34 2.83
C ASN A 114 -1.95 -8.05 2.39
N ILE A 115 -2.85 -8.36 3.32
CA ILE A 115 -4.18 -8.92 3.01
C ILE A 115 -5.01 -7.91 2.19
N MET A 116 -4.96 -6.63 2.58
CA MET A 116 -5.79 -5.57 1.99
C MET A 116 -5.16 -4.87 0.78
N PHE A 117 -3.90 -5.11 0.46
CA PHE A 117 -3.12 -4.35 -0.53
C PHE A 117 -3.13 -2.83 -0.24
N GLY A 118 -3.02 -2.45 1.03
CA GLY A 118 -3.05 -1.04 1.45
C GLY A 118 -3.55 -0.84 2.89
N PRO A 119 -3.55 0.40 3.41
CA PRO A 119 -3.92 0.72 4.79
C PRO A 119 -5.45 0.81 5.03
N PHE A 120 -6.26 0.25 4.13
CA PHE A 120 -7.73 0.41 4.11
C PHE A 120 -8.43 -0.93 4.28
N ASP A 121 -9.32 -1.05 5.27
CA ASP A 121 -10.08 -2.26 5.53
C ASP A 121 -11.23 -2.41 4.54
N ARG A 122 -11.06 -3.34 3.58
CA ARG A 122 -12.05 -3.60 2.52
C ARG A 122 -13.35 -4.22 3.04
N LEU A 123 -13.37 -4.80 4.24
CA LEU A 123 -14.59 -5.32 4.87
C LEU A 123 -15.38 -4.23 5.59
N GLU A 124 -14.78 -3.06 5.83
CA GLU A 124 -15.36 -1.94 6.57
C GLU A 124 -15.33 -0.66 5.73
N HIS A 125 -15.83 -0.74 4.49
CA HIS A 125 -15.95 0.41 3.57
C HIS A 125 -14.64 1.20 3.36
N ASP A 126 -13.51 0.50 3.26
CA ASP A 126 -12.17 1.10 3.12
C ASP A 126 -11.78 2.02 4.29
N ALA A 127 -12.29 1.75 5.50
CA ALA A 127 -11.88 2.48 6.70
C ALA A 127 -10.36 2.33 6.94
N PRO A 128 -9.61 3.41 7.19
CA PRO A 128 -8.18 3.32 7.43
C PRO A 128 -7.89 2.63 8.77
N PHE A 129 -6.90 1.74 8.78
CA PHE A 129 -6.37 1.11 10.00
C PHE A 129 -4.90 1.49 10.26
N ILE A 130 -4.30 2.26 9.35
CA ILE A 130 -3.01 2.93 9.51
C ILE A 130 -3.29 4.41 9.28
N ASP A 131 -3.11 5.22 10.32
CA ASP A 131 -3.49 6.64 10.36
C ASP A 131 -4.98 6.90 10.10
N SER A 132 -5.32 8.14 9.70
CA SER A 132 -6.70 8.62 9.55
C SER A 132 -7.04 9.09 8.13
N LEU A 133 -6.11 8.93 7.18
CA LEU A 133 -6.33 9.34 5.80
C LEU A 133 -7.33 8.39 5.12
N LYS A 134 -8.36 8.96 4.50
CA LYS A 134 -9.34 8.19 3.73
C LYS A 134 -8.74 7.77 2.39
N LYS A 135 -9.14 6.60 1.92
CA LYS A 135 -8.80 6.13 0.57
C LYS A 135 -9.32 7.12 -0.49
N PRO A 136 -8.48 7.56 -1.44
CA PRO A 136 -8.95 8.34 -2.58
C PRO A 136 -9.98 7.56 -3.40
N LEU A 137 -11.07 8.20 -3.80
CA LEU A 137 -12.12 7.56 -4.62
C LEU A 137 -11.59 7.07 -5.96
N GLY A 138 -10.65 7.81 -6.56
CA GLY A 138 -9.96 7.44 -7.78
C GLY A 138 -8.79 6.46 -7.59
N ALA A 139 -8.60 5.94 -6.38
CA ALA A 139 -7.39 5.22 -5.98
C ALA A 139 -6.13 5.98 -6.46
N ASN A 140 -5.19 5.31 -7.13
CA ASN A 140 -4.06 5.96 -7.79
C ASN A 140 -4.23 6.09 -9.32
N PHE A 141 -5.45 5.98 -9.86
CA PHE A 141 -5.68 6.12 -11.30
C PHE A 141 -5.77 7.58 -11.74
N TYR A 142 -6.11 8.49 -10.83
CA TYR A 142 -6.27 9.92 -11.06
C TYR A 142 -5.41 10.71 -10.08
N PRO A 143 -5.10 12.00 -10.34
CA PRO A 143 -4.50 12.85 -9.33
C PRO A 143 -5.39 12.89 -8.08
N GLU A 144 -4.79 12.80 -6.88
CA GLU A 144 -5.52 12.71 -5.61
C GLU A 144 -6.40 13.95 -5.34
N ASP A 145 -6.04 15.10 -5.92
CA ASP A 145 -6.77 16.37 -5.83
C ASP A 145 -7.80 16.58 -6.96
N MET A 146 -7.87 15.66 -7.93
CA MET A 146 -8.74 15.82 -9.09
C MET A 146 -10.18 15.52 -8.73
N THR A 147 -11.08 16.42 -9.11
CA THR A 147 -12.53 16.22 -8.93
C THR A 147 -13.15 15.58 -10.17
N LYS A 148 -14.31 14.95 -9.99
CA LYS A 148 -15.11 14.44 -11.12
C LYS A 148 -15.50 15.57 -12.10
N GLU A 149 -15.86 16.74 -11.56
CA GLU A 149 -16.23 17.90 -12.36
C GLU A 149 -15.06 18.40 -13.22
N GLU A 150 -13.84 18.41 -12.67
CA GLU A 150 -12.64 18.77 -13.42
C GLU A 150 -12.43 17.84 -14.63
N PHE A 151 -12.56 16.52 -14.43
CA PHE A 151 -12.47 15.54 -15.52
C PHE A 151 -13.55 15.78 -16.57
N GLU A 152 -14.82 15.90 -16.16
CA GLU A 152 -15.94 16.13 -17.09
C GLU A 152 -15.78 17.44 -17.88
N ASN A 153 -15.25 18.48 -17.24
CA ASN A 153 -14.98 19.76 -17.90
C ASN A 153 -13.78 19.68 -18.87
N TRP A 154 -12.74 18.90 -18.53
CA TRP A 154 -11.62 18.64 -19.44
C TRP A 154 -12.10 18.00 -20.73
N ILE A 155 -12.90 16.93 -20.64
CA ILE A 155 -13.42 16.22 -21.80
C ILE A 155 -14.31 17.12 -22.67
N LYS A 156 -15.18 17.92 -22.06
CA LYS A 156 -16.01 18.89 -22.80
C LYS A 156 -15.18 19.92 -23.57
N ALA A 157 -14.07 20.37 -22.98
CA ALA A 157 -13.17 21.35 -23.60
C ALA A 157 -12.24 20.70 -24.65
N ASN A 158 -11.92 19.41 -24.50
CA ASN A 158 -11.02 18.66 -25.37
C ASN A 158 -11.67 17.34 -25.82
N PRO A 159 -12.68 17.35 -26.71
CA PRO A 159 -13.41 16.12 -27.08
C PRO A 159 -12.53 15.02 -27.70
N GLY A 160 -11.38 15.38 -28.30
CA GLY A 160 -10.41 14.42 -28.82
C GLY A 160 -9.74 13.56 -27.75
N ASP A 161 -9.75 14.01 -26.49
CA ASP A 161 -9.15 13.32 -25.36
C ASP A 161 -10.11 12.30 -24.72
N GLU A 162 -11.39 12.28 -25.08
CA GLU A 162 -12.40 11.42 -24.46
C GLU A 162 -11.97 9.95 -24.45
N LYS A 163 -11.64 9.41 -25.63
CA LYS A 163 -11.26 8.00 -25.78
C LYS A 163 -10.06 7.60 -24.90
N PRO A 164 -8.91 8.30 -24.94
CA PRO A 164 -7.79 7.93 -24.06
C PRO A 164 -8.10 8.20 -22.59
N PHE A 165 -8.88 9.22 -22.21
CA PHE A 165 -9.18 9.49 -20.81
C PHE A 165 -10.18 8.54 -20.16
N THR A 166 -11.10 7.98 -20.94
CA THR A 166 -12.06 6.96 -20.47
C THR A 166 -11.58 5.54 -20.71
N SER A 167 -10.34 5.36 -21.18
CA SER A 167 -9.76 4.04 -21.41
C SER A 167 -9.52 3.31 -20.09
N GLU A 168 -9.77 2.01 -20.08
CA GLU A 168 -9.47 1.13 -18.94
C GLU A 168 -7.96 0.93 -18.73
N PHE A 169 -7.14 1.32 -19.71
CA PHE A 169 -5.69 1.08 -19.74
C PHE A 169 -4.86 2.37 -19.74
N THR A 170 -5.38 3.42 -19.10
CA THR A 170 -4.67 4.69 -18.92
C THR A 170 -4.83 5.20 -17.48
N VAL A 171 -3.78 5.83 -16.96
CA VAL A 171 -3.88 6.64 -15.74
C VAL A 171 -3.91 8.12 -16.11
N ILE A 172 -4.63 8.92 -15.35
CA ILE A 172 -4.68 10.37 -15.53
C ILE A 172 -3.66 11.02 -14.61
N ARG A 173 -2.82 11.91 -15.15
CA ARG A 173 -1.83 12.68 -14.39
C ARG A 173 -1.87 14.16 -14.78
N ARG A 174 -1.28 14.99 -13.92
CA ARG A 174 -1.04 16.41 -14.21
C ARG A 174 0.36 16.57 -14.79
N GLU A 175 0.47 17.07 -16.01
CA GLU A 175 1.73 17.39 -16.67
C GLU A 175 1.72 18.85 -17.10
N ASN A 176 2.68 19.65 -16.63
CA ASN A 176 2.78 21.08 -16.97
C ASN A 176 1.46 21.87 -16.76
N GLY A 177 0.70 21.51 -15.72
CA GLY A 177 -0.59 22.13 -15.39
C GLY A 177 -1.78 21.68 -16.25
N LYS A 178 -1.61 20.65 -17.08
CA LYS A 178 -2.65 20.03 -17.92
C LYS A 178 -2.91 18.59 -17.50
N LEU A 179 -4.10 18.05 -17.79
CA LEU A 179 -4.35 16.63 -17.62
C LEU A 179 -3.82 15.87 -18.84
N ALA A 180 -3.25 14.69 -18.59
CA ALA A 180 -2.79 13.76 -19.61
C ALA A 180 -3.22 12.34 -19.25
N ALA A 181 -3.65 11.57 -20.26
CA ALA A 181 -3.91 10.14 -20.14
C ALA A 181 -2.66 9.37 -20.57
N ILE A 182 -2.02 8.71 -19.60
CA ILE A 182 -0.79 7.95 -19.79
C ILE A 182 -1.13 6.47 -19.90
N PRO A 183 -0.78 5.77 -21.00
CA PRO A 183 -0.99 4.34 -21.16
C PRO A 183 -0.34 3.52 -20.04
N TYR A 184 -0.97 2.41 -19.64
CA TYR A 184 -0.41 1.51 -18.63
C TYR A 184 0.98 0.97 -19.03
N SER A 185 1.16 0.66 -20.32
CA SER A 185 2.45 0.22 -20.87
C SER A 185 3.58 1.24 -20.76
N GLU A 186 3.25 2.52 -20.62
CA GLU A 186 4.20 3.60 -20.38
C GLU A 186 4.38 3.84 -18.87
N TYR A 187 3.27 3.95 -18.13
CA TYR A 187 3.30 4.27 -16.71
C TYR A 187 3.96 3.19 -15.86
N TRP A 188 3.71 1.90 -16.15
CA TRP A 188 4.33 0.74 -15.49
C TRP A 188 5.34 0.02 -16.39
N LYS A 189 5.98 0.74 -17.31
CA LYS A 189 6.83 0.18 -18.36
C LYS A 189 7.86 -0.83 -17.87
N ASP A 190 8.61 -0.50 -16.82
CA ASP A 190 9.70 -1.36 -16.34
C ASP A 190 9.16 -2.69 -15.80
N LYS A 191 8.08 -2.63 -14.99
CA LYS A 191 7.40 -3.81 -14.45
C LYS A 191 6.76 -4.66 -15.54
N LEU A 192 6.04 -4.02 -16.47
CA LEU A 192 5.39 -4.71 -17.58
C LEU A 192 6.38 -5.29 -18.59
N THR A 193 7.57 -4.71 -18.72
CA THR A 193 8.67 -5.25 -19.52
C THR A 193 9.21 -6.54 -18.92
N GLU A 194 9.48 -6.58 -17.61
CA GLU A 194 9.94 -7.81 -16.97
C GLU A 194 8.85 -8.89 -16.97
N ALA A 195 7.58 -8.51 -16.72
CA ALA A 195 6.46 -9.45 -16.82
C ALA A 195 6.31 -10.01 -18.25
N SER A 196 6.44 -9.16 -19.28
CA SER A 196 6.43 -9.56 -20.69
C SER A 196 7.55 -10.57 -21.00
N LYS A 197 8.77 -10.31 -20.52
CA LYS A 197 9.90 -11.21 -20.67
C LYS A 197 9.64 -12.57 -20.02
N LEU A 198 9.14 -12.61 -18.78
CA LEU A 198 8.80 -13.85 -18.08
C LEU A 198 7.72 -14.66 -18.82
N LEU A 199 6.70 -13.99 -19.38
CA LEU A 199 5.68 -14.65 -20.20
C LEU A 199 6.27 -15.22 -21.50
N LYS A 200 7.21 -14.53 -22.14
CA LYS A 200 7.90 -15.04 -23.34
C LYS A 200 8.78 -16.24 -23.00
N GLU A 201 9.53 -16.18 -21.90
CA GLU A 201 10.30 -17.32 -21.40
C GLU A 201 9.38 -18.52 -21.12
N ALA A 202 8.23 -18.32 -20.45
CA ALA A 202 7.23 -19.37 -20.24
C ALA A 202 6.75 -19.98 -21.57
N ALA A 203 6.54 -19.16 -22.60
CA ALA A 203 6.08 -19.61 -23.91
C ALA A 203 7.09 -20.51 -24.64
N GLU A 204 8.39 -20.39 -24.37
CA GLU A 204 9.42 -21.29 -24.92
C GLU A 204 9.28 -22.72 -24.38
N TYR A 205 8.80 -22.86 -23.14
CA TYR A 205 8.60 -24.14 -22.46
C TYR A 205 7.19 -24.72 -22.66
N ALA A 206 6.22 -23.90 -23.07
CA ALA A 206 4.86 -24.35 -23.32
C ALA A 206 4.75 -25.16 -24.63
N ASP A 207 4.56 -26.47 -24.55
CA ASP A 207 4.40 -27.33 -25.74
C ASP A 207 2.99 -27.24 -26.34
N ASN A 208 1.99 -26.86 -25.53
CA ASN A 208 0.65 -26.59 -26.02
C ASN A 208 0.65 -25.32 -26.91
N PRO A 209 0.26 -25.42 -28.19
CA PRO A 209 0.37 -24.30 -29.13
C PRO A 209 -0.57 -23.13 -28.79
N THR A 210 -1.73 -23.41 -28.20
CA THR A 210 -2.69 -22.38 -27.78
C THR A 210 -2.16 -21.59 -26.59
N LEU A 211 -1.60 -22.28 -25.59
CA LEU A 211 -0.96 -21.63 -24.45
C LEU A 211 0.24 -20.78 -24.89
N LYS A 212 1.13 -21.35 -25.71
CA LYS A 212 2.28 -20.61 -26.27
C LYS A 212 1.84 -19.33 -26.99
N LYS A 213 0.79 -19.42 -27.82
CA LYS A 213 0.24 -18.26 -28.52
C LYS A 213 -0.29 -17.21 -27.54
N TYR A 214 -1.06 -17.62 -26.55
CA TYR A 214 -1.61 -16.73 -25.52
C TYR A 214 -0.53 -15.98 -24.74
N LEU A 215 0.50 -16.70 -24.28
CA LEU A 215 1.59 -16.11 -23.51
C LEU A 215 2.35 -15.06 -24.31
N ASN A 216 2.66 -15.35 -25.58
CA ASN A 216 3.31 -14.38 -26.47
C ASN A 216 2.40 -13.17 -26.74
N SER A 217 1.13 -13.37 -27.06
CA SER A 217 0.23 -12.24 -27.34
C SER A 217 0.02 -11.36 -26.11
N ARG A 218 -0.09 -11.97 -24.92
CA ARG A 218 -0.23 -11.21 -23.67
C ARG A 218 1.05 -10.45 -23.32
N ALA A 219 2.21 -11.05 -23.55
CA ALA A 219 3.49 -10.39 -23.36
C ALA A 219 3.64 -9.16 -24.27
N ASP A 220 3.19 -9.26 -25.52
CA ASP A 220 3.21 -8.13 -26.46
C ASP A 220 2.19 -7.05 -26.08
N ALA A 221 0.99 -7.46 -25.64
CA ALA A 221 -0.07 -6.56 -25.17
C ALA A 221 0.36 -5.66 -23.99
N PHE A 222 1.14 -6.21 -23.05
CA PHE A 222 1.72 -5.44 -21.95
C PHE A 222 2.56 -4.25 -22.42
N LEU A 223 3.18 -4.33 -23.61
CA LEU A 223 4.04 -3.29 -24.16
C LEU A 223 3.32 -2.39 -25.16
N SER A 224 2.35 -2.95 -25.91
CA SER A 224 1.57 -2.19 -26.90
C SER A 224 0.40 -1.42 -26.28
N ASN A 225 -0.05 -1.81 -25.08
CA ASN A 225 -1.30 -1.35 -24.45
C ASN A 225 -2.59 -1.77 -25.20
N ASP A 226 -2.50 -2.78 -26.07
CA ASP A 226 -3.60 -3.34 -26.87
C ASP A 226 -3.72 -4.84 -26.56
N TYR A 227 -4.81 -5.23 -25.89
CA TYR A 227 -4.98 -6.51 -25.19
C TYR A 227 -5.90 -7.51 -25.88
#